data_AF-A0A0R2M2P3-F1
#
_entry.id   AF-A0A0R2M2P3-F1
#
_cell.length_a   1.000
_cell.length_b   1.000
_cell.length_c   1.000
_cell.angle_alpha   90.00
_cell.angle_beta   90.00
_cell.angle_gamma   90.00
#
_symmetry.space_group_name_H-M   'P 1'
#
loop_
_entity.id
_entity.type
_entity.pdbx_description
1 polymer ?
#
loop_
_entity_poly.entity_id
_entity_poly.type
_entity_poly.pdbx_seq_one_letter_code
_entity_poly.pdbx_strand_id
1 'polypeptide(L)' 'MSVVTVKTFEKDHHTYVVGADDAGQVHVAVDGGPDAKGYYFGGTVRFPKGLHIGEQIQMSLTLDCDAEIQKGFAAAKQAN' A
#
# COMPACT_ATOMS: atom_id res chain seq x y z
N MET A 1 5.54 -5.77 -13.67
CA MET A 1 5.52 -5.22 -12.30
C MET A 1 4.81 -6.23 -11.44
N SER A 2 5.58 -6.96 -10.63
CA SER A 2 5.04 -7.97 -9.72
C SER A 2 4.73 -7.30 -8.39
N VAL A 3 3.46 -7.26 -8.00
CA VAL A 3 3.05 -6.71 -6.69
C VAL A 3 2.91 -7.87 -5.70
N VAL A 4 3.60 -7.77 -4.57
CA VAL A 4 3.52 -8.73 -3.47
C VAL A 4 2.68 -8.13 -2.36
N THR A 5 1.58 -8.79 -1.99
CA THR A 5 0.77 -8.39 -0.83
C THR A 5 1.57 -8.58 0.45
N VAL A 6 1.72 -7.50 1.23
CA VAL A 6 2.50 -7.49 2.47
C VAL A 6 1.63 -7.53 3.71
N LYS A 7 0.45 -6.90 3.66
CA LYS A 7 -0.48 -6.86 4.78
C LYS A 7 -1.89 -6.60 4.32
N THR A 8 -2.83 -7.25 5.00
CA THR A 8 -4.25 -6.91 4.93
C THR A 8 -4.72 -6.58 6.33
N PHE A 9 -5.45 -5.47 6.48
CA PHE A 9 -5.99 -5.06 7.77
C PHE A 9 -7.30 -4.31 7.60
N GLU A 10 -8.13 -4.33 8.63
CA GLU A 10 -9.37 -3.56 8.68
C GLU A 10 -9.19 -2.34 9.57
N LYS A 11 -9.70 -1.19 9.12
CA LYS A 11 -9.66 0.07 9.88
C LYS A 11 -10.86 0.93 9.48
N ASP A 12 -11.53 1.55 10.46
CA ASP A 12 -12.68 2.43 10.21
C ASP A 12 -13.76 1.77 9.32
N HIS A 13 -14.01 0.45 9.50
CA HIS A 13 -14.94 -0.37 8.69
C HIS A 13 -14.54 -0.60 7.22
N HIS A 14 -13.31 -0.26 6.85
CA HIS A 14 -12.76 -0.49 5.52
C HIS A 14 -11.65 -1.55 5.55
N THR A 15 -11.61 -2.42 4.53
CA THR A 15 -10.54 -3.41 4.37
C THR A 15 -9.43 -2.84 3.49
N TYR A 16 -8.23 -2.73 4.03
CA TYR A 16 -7.04 -2.26 3.33
C TYR A 16 -6.15 -3.44 2.96
N VAL A 17 -5.83 -3.55 1.67
CA VAL A 17 -4.85 -4.51 1.15
C VAL A 17 -3.63 -3.72 0.71
N VAL A 18 -2.51 -3.92 1.39
CA VAL A 18 -1.24 -3.27 1.11
C VAL A 18 -0.34 -4.24 0.37
N GLY A 19 0.16 -3.81 -0.79
CA GLY A 19 1.16 -4.50 -1.58
C GLY A 19 2.39 -3.63 -1.83
N ALA A 20 3.49 -4.26 -2.17
CA ALA A 20 4.76 -3.64 -2.52
C ALA A 20 5.21 -4.14 -3.90
N ASP A 21 5.76 -3.26 -4.73
CA ASP A 21 6.29 -3.61 -6.05
C ASP A 21 7.83 -3.61 -6.10
N ASP A 22 8.38 -4.09 -7.22
CA ASP A 22 9.83 -4.16 -7.48
C ASP A 22 10.49 -2.78 -7.68
N ALA A 23 9.69 -1.73 -7.92
CA ALA A 23 10.12 -0.35 -8.08
C ALA A 23 10.13 0.44 -6.76
N GLY A 24 9.78 -0.19 -5.64
CA GLY A 24 9.74 0.46 -4.33
C GLY A 24 8.46 1.28 -4.08
N GLN A 25 7.39 1.04 -4.84
CA GLN A 25 6.08 1.67 -4.63
C GLN A 25 5.17 0.77 -3.82
N VAL A 26 4.32 1.39 -3.01
CA VAL A 26 3.27 0.73 -2.25
C VAL A 26 1.96 0.87 -2.98
N HIS A 27 1.25 -0.25 -3.13
CA HIS A 27 -0.09 -0.31 -3.70
C HIS A 27 -1.07 -0.54 -2.57
N VAL A 28 -2.08 0.31 -2.43
CA VAL A 28 -3.13 0.12 -1.43
C VAL A 28 -4.48 0.06 -2.13
N ALA A 29 -5.16 -1.07 -1.98
CA ALA A 29 -6.56 -1.23 -2.38
C ALA A 29 -7.44 -1.18 -1.13
N VAL A 30 -8.62 -0.57 -1.26
CA VAL A 30 -9.59 -0.41 -0.17
C VAL A 30 -10.91 -1.03 -0.60
N ASP A 31 -11.47 -1.91 0.22
CA ASP A 31 -12.74 -2.63 -0.02
C ASP A 31 -12.82 -3.35 -1.37
N GLY A 32 -11.69 -3.86 -1.86
CA GLY A 32 -11.61 -4.51 -3.18
C GLY A 32 -11.70 -3.54 -4.37
N GLY A 33 -11.62 -2.23 -4.12
CA GLY A 33 -11.52 -1.19 -5.13
C GLY A 33 -10.15 -1.15 -5.84
N PRO A 34 -9.94 -0.19 -6.76
CA PRO A 34 -8.69 -0.05 -7.49
C PRO A 34 -7.52 0.27 -6.57
N ASP A 35 -6.32 -0.22 -6.90
CA ASP A 35 -5.12 0.08 -6.16
C ASP A 35 -4.65 1.53 -6.38
N ALA A 36 -4.39 2.23 -5.29
CA ALA A 36 -3.70 3.51 -5.31
C ALA A 36 -2.21 3.29 -5.10
N LYS A 37 -1.40 3.86 -6.00
CA LYS A 37 0.07 3.82 -5.89
C LYS A 37 0.57 4.96 -5.02
N GLY A 38 1.44 4.63 -4.09
CA GLY A 38 2.03 5.57 -3.15
C GLY A 38 3.51 5.29 -2.89
N TYR A 39 4.17 6.30 -2.35
CA TYR A 39 5.57 6.25 -1.95
C TYR A 39 5.66 6.05 -0.45
N TYR A 40 6.51 5.10 -0.04
CA TYR A 40 6.71 4.79 1.37
C TYR A 40 7.78 5.66 2.01
N PHE A 41 7.45 6.24 3.17
CA PHE A 41 8.32 7.10 3.96
C PHE A 41 8.27 6.67 5.44
N GLY A 42 8.85 5.51 5.77
CA GLY A 42 9.13 5.10 7.16
C GLY A 42 7.92 5.18 8.09
N GLY A 43 6.85 4.46 7.76
CA GLY A 43 5.58 4.43 8.50
C GLY A 43 4.44 5.22 7.86
N THR A 44 4.71 6.04 6.84
CA THR A 44 3.66 6.77 6.11
C THR A 44 3.77 6.53 4.61
N VAL A 45 2.66 6.20 3.97
CA VAL A 45 2.53 6.14 2.50
C VAL A 45 1.93 7.46 2.03
N ARG A 46 2.51 8.07 0.98
CA ARG A 46 1.93 9.24 0.31
C ARG A 46 1.44 8.85 -1.08
N PHE A 47 0.19 9.18 -1.39
CA PHE A 47 -0.48 8.87 -2.65
C PHE A 47 -0.57 10.14 -3.51
N PRO A 48 0.27 10.30 -4.55
CA PRO A 48 0.24 11.49 -5.40
C PRO A 48 -1.08 11.66 -6.15
N LYS A 49 -1.74 10.53 -6.47
CA LYS A 49 -3.04 10.48 -7.14
C LYS A 49 -4.22 10.37 -6.17
N GLY A 50 -3.96 10.35 -4.86
CA GLY A 50 -4.96 10.11 -3.82
C GLY A 50 -5.31 8.63 -3.66
N LEU A 51 -5.66 8.26 -2.43
CA LEU A 51 -6.28 6.99 -2.05
C LEU A 51 -7.78 7.24 -1.87
N HIS A 52 -8.61 6.48 -2.57
CA HIS A 52 -10.06 6.59 -2.45
C HIS A 52 -10.54 5.67 -1.34
N ILE A 53 -11.22 6.23 -0.34
CA ILE A 53 -11.85 5.53 0.77
C ILE A 53 -13.32 5.96 0.76
N GLY A 54 -14.17 5.14 0.14
CA GLY A 54 -15.55 5.56 -0.18
C GLY A 54 -15.57 6.83 -1.04
N GLU A 55 -16.24 7.88 -0.55
CA GLU A 55 -16.32 9.20 -1.20
C GLU A 55 -15.16 10.13 -0.83
N GLN A 56 -14.28 9.71 0.09
CA GLN A 56 -13.18 10.52 0.57
C GLN A 56 -11.88 10.21 -0.18
N ILE A 57 -11.07 11.25 -0.41
CA ILE A 57 -9.75 11.13 -1.02
C ILE A 57 -8.70 11.49 0.03
N GLN A 58 -7.82 10.54 0.34
CA GLN A 58 -6.75 10.73 1.31
C GLN A 58 -5.39 10.75 0.61
N MET A 59 -4.57 11.76 0.87
CA MET A 59 -3.25 11.88 0.22
C MET A 59 -2.14 11.13 0.94
N SER A 60 -2.38 10.68 2.17
CA SER A 60 -1.40 9.98 2.97
C SER A 60 -2.03 9.02 3.96
N LEU A 61 -1.46 7.84 4.12
CA LEU A 61 -1.91 6.83 5.08
C LEU A 61 -0.74 6.40 5.95
N THR A 62 -0.91 6.54 7.27
CA THR A 62 0.04 5.98 8.24
C THR A 62 -0.23 4.48 8.39
N LEU A 63 0.83 3.69 8.28
CA LEU A 63 0.79 2.23 8.33
C LEU A 63 1.79 1.70 9.37
N ASP A 64 1.29 0.98 10.36
CA ASP A 64 2.09 0.26 11.37
C ASP A 64 2.63 -1.09 10.84
N CYS A 65 3.09 -1.13 9.60
CA CYS A 65 3.63 -2.34 8.95
C CYS A 65 4.91 -2.10 8.16
N ASP A 66 5.79 -1.24 8.70
CA ASP A 66 7.08 -0.89 8.08
C ASP A 66 7.93 -2.10 7.74
N ALA A 67 8.09 -3.01 8.69
CA ALA A 67 8.89 -4.22 8.50
C ALA A 67 8.32 -5.12 7.40
N GLU A 68 7.00 -5.30 7.32
CA GLU A 68 6.34 -6.07 6.28
C GLU A 68 6.50 -5.42 4.90
N ILE A 69 6.34 -4.11 4.80
CA ILE A 69 6.51 -3.35 3.54
C ILE A 69 7.94 -3.48 3.02
N GLN A 70 8.95 -3.30 3.89
CA GLN A 70 10.35 -3.44 3.51
C GLN A 70 10.69 -4.86 3.02
N LYS A 71 10.16 -5.89 3.71
CA LYS A 71 10.28 -7.28 3.24
C LYS A 71 9.58 -7.49 1.90
N GLY A 72 8.44 -6.86 1.69
CA GLY A 72 7.71 -6.86 0.43
C GLY A 72 8.52 -6.31 -0.74
N PHE A 73 9.19 -5.16 -0.56
CA PHE A 73 10.06 -4.60 -1.60
C PHE A 73 11.19 -5.57 -1.97
N ALA A 74 11.82 -6.20 -0.97
CA ALA A 74 12.88 -7.18 -1.22
C ALA A 74 12.33 -8.42 -1.97
N ALA A 75 11.16 -8.92 -1.58
CA ALA A 75 10.51 -10.05 -2.22
C ALA A 75 10.07 -9.74 -3.66
N ALA A 76 9.47 -8.57 -3.89
CA ALA A 76 9.04 -8.13 -5.22
C ALA A 76 10.23 -7.99 -6.18
N LYS A 77 11.36 -7.47 -5.69
CA LYS A 77 12.62 -7.37 -6.45
C LYS A 77 13.22 -8.73 -6.80
N GLN A 78 13.02 -9.77 -5.97
CA GLN A 78 13.47 -11.13 -6.25
C GLN A 78 12.54 -11.90 -7.21
N ALA A 79 11.29 -11.44 -7.33
CA ALA A 79 10.27 -12.05 -8.18
C ALA A 79 10.23 -11.44 -9.60
N ASN A 80 11.16 -10.53 -9.94
CA ASN A 80 11.30 -9.87 -11.23
C ASN A 80 12.66 -10.23 -11.85
#